data_AF-K9WWZ4-F1
#
_entry.id   AF-K9WWZ4-F1
#
_cell.length_a   1.000
_cell.length_b   1.000
_cell.length_c   1.000
_cell.angle_alpha   90.00
_cell.angle_beta   90.00
_cell.angle_gamma   90.00
#
_symmetry.space_group_name_H-M   'P 1'
#
loop_
_entity.id
_entity.type
_entity.pdbx_description
1 polymer ?
#
loop_
_entity_poly.entity_id
_entity_poly.type
_entity_poly.pdbx_seq_one_letter_code
_entity_poly.pdbx_strand_id
1 'polypeptide(L)' 'MARVNWTSQALADLEAIGDFISRDAPSFAQVFVNRAFQAVERLENFPYLGRLVPEISQDNIREIIFGSYRIVYQVNN' A
#
# COMPACT_ATOMS: atom_id res chain seq x y z
N MET A 1 -11.00 -11.30 -10.51
CA MET A 1 -10.91 -10.15 -9.60
C MET A 1 -10.60 -10.68 -8.22
N ALA A 2 -9.55 -10.17 -7.58
CA ALA A 2 -9.20 -10.46 -6.21
C ALA A 2 -9.92 -9.48 -5.28
N ARG A 3 -10.16 -9.90 -4.03
CA ARG A 3 -10.64 -9.01 -2.98
C ARG A 3 -9.45 -8.46 -2.22
N VAL A 4 -9.36 -7.14 -2.11
CA VAL A 4 -8.39 -6.50 -1.22
C VAL A 4 -8.92 -6.52 0.21
N ASN A 5 -8.11 -7.02 1.13
CA ASN A 5 -8.36 -6.93 2.56
C ASN A 5 -7.20 -6.18 3.22
N TRP A 6 -7.51 -5.10 3.94
CA TRP A 6 -6.52 -4.33 4.68
C TRP A 6 -6.30 -4.96 6.05
N THR A 7 -5.04 -5.11 6.45
CA THR A 7 -4.73 -5.44 7.84
C THR A 7 -4.90 -4.19 8.71
N SER A 8 -5.18 -4.38 10.00
CA SER A 8 -5.23 -3.26 10.95
C SER A 8 -3.91 -2.50 10.99
N GLN A 9 -2.77 -3.21 10.84
CA GLN A 9 -1.45 -2.60 10.76
C GLN A 9 -1.33 -1.68 9.54
N ALA A 10 -1.74 -2.14 8.35
CA ALA A 10 -1.63 -1.33 7.14
C ALA A 10 -2.49 -0.06 7.18
N LEU A 11 -3.67 -0.12 7.81
CA LEU A 11 -4.50 1.07 8.02
C LEU A 11 -3.85 2.04 9.01
N ALA A 12 -3.33 1.53 10.13
CA ALA A 12 -2.64 2.35 11.12
C ALA A 12 -1.36 3.00 10.55
N ASP A 13 -0.60 2.29 9.71
CA ASP A 13 0.58 2.83 9.03
C ASP A 13 0.19 3.98 8.08
N LEU A 14 -0.87 3.78 7.29
CA LEU A 14 -1.36 4.81 6.36
C LEU A 14 -1.87 6.05 7.10
N GLU A 15 -2.58 5.85 8.22
CA GLU A 15 -3.03 6.93 9.11
C GLU A 15 -1.84 7.69 9.70
N ALA A 16 -0.86 6.98 10.27
CA ALA A 16 0.33 7.61 10.85
C ALA A 16 1.16 8.40 9.83
N ILE A 17 1.27 7.91 8.59
CA ILE A 17 1.94 8.64 7.50
C ILE A 17 1.13 9.88 7.11
N GLY A 18 -0.20 9.76 6.99
CA GLY A 18 -1.09 10.89 6.74
C GLY A 18 -0.98 11.97 7.80
N ASP A 19 -1.01 11.57 9.07
CA ASP A 19 -0.86 12.45 10.24
C ASP A 19 0.52 13.09 10.32
N PHE A 20 1.57 12.39 9.89
CA PHE A 20 2.90 12.98 9.83
C PHE A 20 2.96 14.08 8.75
N ILE A 21 2.48 13.79 7.53
CA ILE A 21 2.47 14.75 6.43
C ILE A 21 1.58 15.95 6.74
N SER A 22 0.45 15.74 7.42
CA SER A 22 -0.53 16.78 7.71
C SER A 22 -0.01 17.87 8.63
N ARG A 23 1.03 17.60 9.43
CA ARG A 23 1.69 18.59 10.30
C ARG A 23 2.24 19.77 9.51
N ASP A 24 2.82 19.49 8.34
CA ASP A 24 3.43 20.51 7.48
C ASP A 24 2.53 20.88 6.29
N ALA A 25 1.77 19.91 5.77
CA ALA A 25 1.04 20.04 4.51
C ALA A 25 -0.30 19.25 4.51
N PRO A 26 -1.36 19.75 5.18
CA PRO A 26 -2.65 19.05 5.30
C PRO A 26 -3.29 18.65 3.96
N SER A 27 -3.25 19.53 2.96
CA SER A 27 -3.80 19.23 1.63
C SER A 27 -3.03 18.13 0.92
N PHE A 28 -1.70 18.06 1.12
CA PHE A 28 -0.87 17.00 0.58
C PHE A 28 -1.08 15.67 1.29
N ALA A 29 -1.38 15.65 2.59
CA ALA A 29 -1.71 14.43 3.32
C ALA A 29 -2.91 13.72 2.68
N GLN A 30 -3.99 14.46 2.38
CA GLN A 30 -5.16 13.89 1.71
C GLN A 30 -4.82 13.35 0.32
N VAL A 31 -4.04 14.08 -0.47
CA VAL A 31 -3.61 13.64 -1.80
C VAL A 31 -2.75 12.39 -1.72
N PHE A 32 -1.84 12.31 -0.74
CA PHE A 32 -0.99 11.15 -0.52
C PHE A 32 -1.82 9.90 -0.18
N VAL A 33 -2.72 10.00 0.79
CA VAL A 33 -3.60 8.90 1.22
C VAL A 33 -4.47 8.42 0.06
N ASN A 34 -5.08 9.33 -0.70
CA ASN A 34 -5.90 8.97 -1.86
C ASN A 34 -5.09 8.23 -2.94
N ARG A 35 -3.87 8.67 -3.21
CA ARG A 35 -2.99 8.00 -4.18
C ARG A 35 -2.55 6.61 -3.70
N ALA A 36 -2.37 6.42 -2.39
CA ALA A 36 -2.07 5.10 -1.82
C ALA A 36 -3.25 4.14 -2.01
N PHE A 37 -4.48 4.59 -1.74
CA PHE A 37 -5.69 3.80 -2.02
C PHE A 37 -5.81 3.44 -3.51
N GLN A 38 -5.63 4.41 -4.41
CA GLN A 38 -5.67 4.16 -5.85
C GLN A 38 -4.61 3.16 -6.33
N ALA A 39 -3.43 3.14 -5.70
CA ALA A 39 -2.41 2.14 -6.00
C ALA A 39 -2.87 0.73 -5.60
N VAL A 40 -3.56 0.60 -4.47
CA VAL A 40 -4.09 -0.66 -3.96
C VAL A 40 -5.30 -1.15 -4.76
N GLU A 41 -6.21 -0.26 -5.19
CA GLU A 41 -7.39 -0.63 -5.99
C GLU A 41 -7.02 -1.39 -7.27
N ARG A 42 -5.86 -1.09 -7.87
CA ARG A 42 -5.36 -1.81 -9.06
C ARG A 42 -5.10 -3.30 -8.78
N LEU A 43 -4.83 -3.68 -7.53
CA LEU A 43 -4.57 -5.06 -7.14
C LEU A 43 -5.80 -5.96 -7.24
N GLU A 44 -7.02 -5.41 -7.25
CA GLU A 44 -8.23 -6.20 -7.47
C GLU A 44 -8.24 -6.85 -8.86
N ASN A 45 -7.72 -6.14 -9.86
CA ASN A 45 -7.63 -6.64 -11.23
C ASN A 45 -6.27 -7.29 -11.52
N PHE A 46 -5.20 -6.81 -10.87
CA PHE A 46 -3.83 -7.25 -11.11
C PHE A 46 -3.12 -7.59 -9.78
N PRO A 47 -3.51 -8.69 -9.09
CA PRO A 47 -2.96 -9.02 -7.78
C PRO A 47 -1.45 -9.29 -7.82
N TYR A 48 -0.88 -9.64 -8.97
CA TYR A 48 0.56 -9.89 -9.14
C TYR A 48 1.34 -8.68 -9.67
N LEU A 49 0.74 -7.47 -9.70
CA LEU A 49 1.37 -6.24 -10.23
C LEU A 49 2.64 -5.84 -9.45
N GLY A 50 2.66 -6.04 -8.13
CA GLY A 50 3.81 -5.77 -7.29
C GLY A 50 4.97 -6.73 -7.57
N ARG A 51 6.20 -6.25 -7.38
CA ARG A 51 7.39 -7.10 -7.44
C ARG A 51 7.50 -7.96 -6.18
N LEU A 52 8.32 -8.99 -6.21
CA LEU A 52 8.63 -9.77 -5.02
C LEU A 52 9.34 -8.88 -3.99
N VAL A 53 9.03 -9.09 -2.71
CA VAL A 53 9.76 -8.45 -1.61
C VAL A 53 11.18 -9.03 -1.57
N PRO A 54 12.24 -8.25 -1.85
CA PRO A 54 13.60 -8.79 -1.97
C PRO A 54 14.10 -9.51 -0.70
N GLU A 55 13.62 -9.05 0.47
CA GLU A 55 14.01 -9.57 1.78
C GLU A 55 13.26 -10.86 2.17
N ILE A 56 12.23 -11.25 1.40
CA ILE A 56 11.36 -12.39 1.73
C ILE A 56 11.35 -13.38 0.56
N SER A 57 11.81 -14.61 0.82
CA SER A 57 11.85 -15.68 -0.17
C SER A 57 10.48 -16.36 -0.39
N GLN A 58 9.42 -15.57 -0.58
CA GLN A 58 8.05 -16.06 -0.82
C GLN A 58 7.40 -15.32 -1.99
N ASP A 59 7.00 -16.06 -3.02
CA ASP A 59 6.49 -15.50 -4.29
C ASP A 59 5.13 -14.80 -4.18
N ASN A 60 4.40 -15.08 -3.10
CA ASN A 60 3.10 -14.50 -2.81
C ASN A 60 3.19 -13.23 -1.97
N ILE A 61 4.36 -12.89 -1.42
CA ILE A 61 4.57 -11.63 -0.71
C ILE A 61 5.21 -10.62 -1.67
N ARG A 62 4.50 -9.51 -1.87
CA ARG A 62 4.76 -8.56 -2.94
C ARG A 62 4.71 -7.14 -2.45
N GLU A 63 5.29 -6.25 -3.25
CA GLU A 63 5.28 -4.83 -2.98
C GLU A 63 5.07 -3.96 -4.20
N ILE A 64 4.40 -2.84 -3.96
CA ILE A 64 4.39 -1.69 -4.86
C ILE A 64 5.30 -0.62 -4.25
N ILE A 65 6.24 -0.10 -5.04
CA ILE A 65 7.02 1.08 -4.67
C ILE A 65 6.14 2.31 -4.85
N PHE A 66 5.91 3.05 -3.77
CA PHE A 66 5.02 4.21 -3.73
C PHE A 66 5.79 5.42 -3.18
N GLY A 67 6.47 6.15 -4.06
CA GLY A 67 7.39 7.21 -3.66
C GLY A 67 8.50 6.66 -2.77
N SER A 68 8.66 7.22 -1.57
CA SER A 68 9.61 6.76 -0.56
C SER A 68 9.06 5.62 0.34
N TYR A 69 7.87 5.12 0.06
CA TYR A 69 7.20 4.07 0.84
C TYR A 69 7.02 2.79 0.02
N ARG A 70 6.72 1.69 0.72
CA ARG A 70 6.40 0.39 0.13
C ARG A 70 5.01 -0.04 0.61
N ILE A 71 4.15 -0.41 -0.33
CA ILE A 71 2.87 -1.06 -0.02
C ILE A 71 3.12 -2.57 -0.11
N VAL A 72 3.33 -3.21 1.04
CA VAL A 72 3.57 -4.65 1.12
C VAL A 72 2.25 -5.39 1.28
N TYR A 73 2.05 -6.45 0.51
CA TYR A 73 0.83 -7.23 0.53
C TYR A 73 1.11 -8.72 0.23
N GLN A 74 0.13 -9.56 0.55
CA GLN A 74 0.17 -10.99 0.29
C GLN A 74 -0.96 -11.38 -0.67
N VAL A 75 -0.66 -12.23 -1.65
CA VAL A 75 -1.65 -12.87 -2.50
C VAL A 75 -2.01 -14.23 -1.90
N ASN A 76 -3.28 -14.41 -1.54
CA ASN A 76 -3.80 -15.68 -1.04
C ASN A 76 -4.84 -16.22 -2.04
N ASN A 77 -4.78 -17.52 -2.31
CA ASN A 77 -5.77 -18.24 -3.11
C ASN A 77 -6.96 -18.70 -2.26
#